data_AF-A0A139CGV6-F1
#
_entry.id   AF-A0A139CGV6-F1
#
_cell.length_a   1.000
_cell.length_b   1.000
_cell.length_c   1.000
_cell.angle_alpha   90.00
_cell.angle_beta   90.00
_cell.angle_gamma   90.00
#
_symmetry.space_group_name_H-M   'P 1'
#
loop_
_entity.id
_entity.type
_entity.pdbx_description
1 polymer ?
#
loop_
_entity_poly.entity_id
_entity_poly.type
_entity_poly.pdbx_seq_one_letter_code
_entity_poly.pdbx_strand_id
1 'polypeptide(L)' 'NLKFEHEGTDRLLSEISVASNRLAFSLIISAIIVGSSLVIQTGMEPQVWGVPLFGLFGFFAAGIFGMGLIIYIIRTGSL' A
#
# COMPACT_ATOMS: atom_id res chain seq x y z
N ASN A 1 -5.62 -5.34 44.77
CA ASN A 1 -5.91 -5.68 43.37
C ASN A 1 -4.67 -5.42 42.53
N LEU A 2 -3.80 -6.43 42.40
CA LEU A 2 -2.64 -6.36 41.52
C LEU A 2 -3.15 -6.61 40.09
N LYS A 3 -3.39 -5.53 39.34
CA LYS A 3 -3.54 -5.61 37.89
C LYS A 3 -2.14 -5.89 37.34
N PHE A 4 -1.88 -7.16 37.03
CA PHE A 4 -0.80 -7.51 36.12
C PHE A 4 -1.26 -7.06 34.73
N GLU A 5 -1.09 -5.77 34.45
CA GLU A 5 -1.15 -5.24 33.09
C GLU A 5 -0.13 -6.04 32.27
N HIS A 6 -0.59 -6.88 31.35
CA HIS A 6 0.27 -7.74 30.55
C HIS A 6 0.88 -6.91 29.41
N GLU A 7 1.74 -5.95 29.77
CA GLU A 7 2.38 -4.97 28.87
C GLU A 7 2.99 -5.61 27.62
N GLY A 8 3.45 -6.87 27.74
CA GLY A 8 4.00 -7.63 26.62
C GLY A 8 2.97 -7.99 25.55
N THR A 9 1.74 -8.33 25.92
CA THR A 9 0.70 -8.73 24.96
C THR A 9 0.13 -7.53 24.22
N ASP A 10 -0.14 -6.43 24.92
CA ASP A 10 -0.66 -5.21 24.28
C ASP A 10 0.36 -4.61 23.31
N ARG A 11 1.66 -4.67 23.65
CA ARG A 11 2.75 -4.29 22.76
C ARG A 11 2.82 -5.17 21.51
N LEU A 12 2.75 -6.49 21.66
CA LEU A 12 2.75 -7.42 20.52
C LEU A 12 1.53 -7.22 19.61
N LEU A 13 0.34 -7.01 20.19
CA LEU A 13 -0.87 -6.72 19.42
C LEU A 13 -0.74 -5.41 18.63
N SER A 14 -0.14 -4.38 19.24
CA SER A 14 0.16 -3.11 18.57
C SER A 14 1.13 -3.30 17.40
N GLU A 15 2.23 -4.04 17.59
CA GLU A 15 3.21 -4.31 16.53
C GLU A 15 2.61 -5.11 15.38
N ILE A 16 1.78 -6.12 15.67
CA ILE A 16 1.04 -6.90 14.66
C ILE A 16 0.09 -6.00 13.88
N SER A 17 -0.63 -5.10 14.55
CA SER A 17 -1.56 -4.16 13.89
C SER A 17 -0.81 -3.23 12.93
N VAL A 18 0.33 -2.69 13.35
CA VAL A 18 1.19 -1.84 12.50
C VAL A 18 1.72 -2.62 11.31
N ALA A 19 2.21 -3.84 11.50
CA ALA A 19 2.68 -4.70 10.41
C ALA A 19 1.56 -5.05 9.44
N SER A 20 0.38 -5.39 9.95
CA SER A 20 -0.81 -5.72 9.16
C SER A 20 -1.26 -4.53 8.31
N ASN A 21 -1.26 -3.32 8.86
CA ASN A 21 -1.58 -2.11 8.11
C ASN A 21 -0.56 -1.83 6.99
N ARG A 22 0.73 -2.03 7.26
CA ARG A 22 1.79 -1.90 6.23
C ARG A 22 1.61 -2.93 5.11
N LEU A 23 1.26 -4.17 5.46
CA LEU A 23 0.99 -5.24 4.49
C LEU A 23 -0.27 -4.98 3.67
N ALA A 24 -1.37 -4.55 4.30
CA ALA A 24 -2.60 -4.22 3.58
C ALA A 24 -2.34 -3.12 2.55
N PHE A 25 -1.60 -2.07 2.93
CA PHE A 25 -1.23 -1.00 2.00
C PHE A 25 -0.32 -1.47 0.87
N SER A 26 0.72 -2.27 1.16
CA SER A 26 1.62 -2.78 0.13
C SER A 26 0.90 -3.69 -0.87
N LEU A 27 -0.07 -4.48 -0.40
CA LEU A 27 -0.92 -5.31 -1.26
C LEU A 27 -1.84 -4.47 -2.14
N ILE A 28 -2.46 -3.41 -1.61
CA ILE A 28 -3.30 -2.51 -2.41
C ILE A 28 -2.46 -1.87 -3.53
N ILE A 29 -1.28 -1.36 -3.22
CA ILE A 29 -0.38 -0.77 -4.22
C ILE A 29 0.02 -1.81 -5.27
N SER A 30 0.37 -3.02 -4.84
CA SER A 30 0.74 -4.12 -5.74
C SER A 30 -0.41 -4.49 -6.68
N ALA A 31 -1.64 -4.57 -6.15
CA ALA A 31 -2.83 -4.85 -6.95
C ALA A 31 -3.11 -3.75 -7.98
N ILE A 32 -2.92 -2.48 -7.63
CA ILE A 32 -3.05 -1.36 -8.58
C ILE A 32 -1.99 -1.46 -9.69
N ILE A 33 -0.74 -1.74 -9.34
CA ILE A 33 0.36 -1.91 -10.32
C ILE A 33 0.06 -3.06 -11.29
N VAL A 34 -0.29 -4.23 -10.77
CA VAL A 34 -0.59 -5.41 -11.58
C VAL A 34 -1.83 -5.19 -12.44
N GLY A 35 -2.92 -4.65 -11.87
CA GLY A 35 -4.13 -4.33 -12.61
C GLY A 35 -3.89 -3.32 -13.73
N SER A 36 -3.09 -2.29 -13.46
CA SER A 36 -2.72 -1.27 -14.45
C SER A 36 -1.89 -1.88 -15.59
N SER A 37 -0.93 -2.75 -15.28
CA SER A 37 -0.13 -3.48 -16.26
C SER A 37 -0.97 -4.39 -17.16
N LEU A 38 -1.98 -5.06 -16.58
CA LEU A 38 -2.93 -5.87 -17.36
C LEU A 38 -3.76 -4.98 -18.29
N VAL A 39 -4.30 -3.86 -17.80
CA VAL A 39 -5.07 -2.89 -18.60
C VAL A 39 -4.26 -2.34 -19.78
N ILE A 40 -2.95 -2.09 -19.59
CA ILE A 40 -2.09 -1.60 -20.67
C ILE A 40 -1.97 -2.62 -21.81
N GLN A 41 -1.97 -3.91 -21.48
CA GLN A 41 -1.85 -4.98 -22.48
C GLN A 41 -3.14 -5.26 -23.26
N THR A 42 -4.31 -4.82 -22.77
CA THR A 42 -5.58 -5.12 -23.45
C THR A 42 -5.87 -4.23 -24.66
N GLY A 43 -5.01 -3.24 -24.96
CA GLY A 43 -5.24 -2.32 -26.09
C GLY A 43 -6.52 -1.48 -25.95
N MET A 44 -6.96 -1.22 -24.71
CA MET A 44 -8.22 -0.51 -24.42
C MET A 44 -8.16 0.95 -24.87
N GLU A 45 -9.21 1.46 -25.51
CA GLU A 45 -9.39 2.89 -25.79
C GLU A 45 -10.13 3.57 -24.62
N PRO A 46 -9.87 4.85 -24.29
CA PRO A 46 -8.98 5.80 -24.96
C PRO A 46 -7.49 5.65 -24.60
N GLN A 47 -6.63 5.81 -25.60
CA GLN A 47 -5.18 5.72 -25.47
C GLN A 47 -4.51 7.09 -25.66
N VAL A 48 -3.43 7.32 -24.93
CA VAL A 48 -2.53 8.46 -25.11
C VAL A 48 -1.16 7.92 -25.49
N TRP A 49 -0.64 8.31 -26.64
CA TRP A 49 0.64 7.81 -27.20
C TRP A 49 0.74 6.28 -27.27
N GLY A 50 -0.38 5.59 -27.53
CA GLY A 50 -0.43 4.12 -27.61
C GLY A 50 -0.51 3.41 -26.26
N VAL A 51 -0.65 4.14 -25.15
CA VAL A 51 -0.85 3.58 -23.80
C VAL A 51 -2.27 3.90 -23.31
N PRO A 52 -3.04 2.91 -22.83
CA PRO A 52 -4.37 3.15 -22.25
C PRO A 52 -4.34 4.14 -21.09
N LEU A 53 -5.19 5.18 -21.16
CA LEU A 53 -5.20 6.28 -20.19
C LEU A 53 -5.45 5.79 -18.76
N PHE A 54 -6.36 4.83 -18.60
CA PHE A 54 -6.70 4.25 -17.30
C PHE A 54 -5.53 3.47 -16.67
N GLY A 55 -4.72 2.78 -17.48
CA GLY A 55 -3.53 2.09 -17.00
C GLY A 55 -2.46 3.07 -16.51
N LEU A 56 -2.26 4.17 -17.25
CA LEU A 56 -1.33 5.23 -16.83
C LEU A 56 -1.78 5.91 -15.54
N PHE A 57 -3.08 6.19 -15.41
CA PHE A 57 -3.66 6.76 -14.20
C PHE A 57 -3.44 5.86 -12.98
N GLY A 58 -3.66 4.55 -13.15
CA GLY A 58 -3.43 3.57 -12.09
C GLY A 58 -1.96 3.52 -11.64
N PHE A 59 -1.00 3.57 -12.57
CA PHE A 59 0.42 3.70 -12.21
C PHE A 59 0.74 4.99 -11.46
N PHE A 60 0.19 6.13 -11.90
CA PHE A 60 0.42 7.41 -11.25
C PHE A 60 -0.13 7.43 -9.82
N ALA A 61 -1.35 6.90 -9.63
CA ALA A 61 -1.96 6.73 -8.33
C ALA A 61 -1.15 5.77 -7.44
N ALA A 62 -0.69 4.63 -7.98
CA ALA A 62 0.16 3.70 -7.25
C ALA A 62 1.47 4.35 -6.78
N GLY A 63 2.08 5.21 -7.61
CA GLY A 63 3.27 5.98 -7.26
C GLY A 63 3.03 6.93 -6.08
N ILE A 64 1.91 7.67 -6.10
CA ILE A 64 1.52 8.58 -5.01
C ILE A 64 1.26 7.79 -3.72
N PHE A 65 0.50 6.70 -3.78
CA PHE A 65 0.21 5.88 -2.61
C PHE A 65 1.46 5.18 -2.07
N GLY A 66 2.34 4.69 -2.94
CA GLY A 66 3.62 4.11 -2.56
C GLY A 66 4.54 5.11 -1.88
N MET A 67 4.65 6.32 -2.42
CA MET A 67 5.43 7.39 -1.81
C MET A 67 4.84 7.79 -0.44
N GLY A 68 3.51 7.90 -0.35
CA GLY A 68 2.81 8.14 0.92
C GLY A 68 3.09 7.05 1.96
N LEU A 69 3.09 5.78 1.54
CA LEU A 69 3.41 4.65 2.42
C LEU A 69 4.86 4.71 2.92
N ILE A 70 5.82 5.03 2.04
CA ILE A 70 7.23 5.18 2.43
C ILE A 70 7.38 6.31 3.46
N ILE A 71 6.77 7.47 3.20
CA ILE A 71 6.79 8.60 4.14
C ILE A 71 6.17 8.21 5.49
N TYR A 72 5.04 7.50 5.46
CA TYR A 72 4.38 7.00 6.67
C TYR A 72 5.29 6.05 7.45
N ILE A 73 5.90 5.06 6.81
CA ILE A 73 6.82 4.10 7.45
C ILE A 73 8.00 4.83 8.10
N ILE A 74 8.62 5.76 7.38
CA ILE A 74 9.75 6.54 7.89
C ILE A 74 9.32 7.41 9.08
N ARG A 75 8.16 8.06 9.00
CA ARG A 75 7.66 8.97 10.04
C ARG A 75 7.16 8.25 11.29
N THR A 76 6.68 7.01 11.16
CA THR A 76 6.18 6.20 12.27
C THR A 76 7.30 5.46 13.01
N GLY A 77 8.54 5.49 12.53
CA GLY A 77 9.74 5.25 13.36
C GLY A 77 9.70 3.98 14.22
N SER A 78 9.38 2.84 13.63
CA SER A 78 9.66 1.53 14.23
C SER A 78 10.73 0.85 13.35
N LEU A 79 11.97 1.20 13.66
CA LEU A 79 13.15 0.37 13.49
C LEU A 79 13.53 -0.16 14.88
#